data_AF-X0T8M5-F1
#
_entry.id   AF-X0T8M5-F1
#
_cell.length_a   1.000
_cell.length_b   1.000
_cell.length_c   1.000
_cell.angle_alpha   90.00
_cell.angle_beta   90.00
_cell.angle_gamma   90.00
#
_symmetry.space_group_name_H-M   'P 1'
#
loop_
_entity.id
_entity.type
_entity.pdbx_description
1 polymer ?
#
loop_
_entity_poly.entity_id
_entity_poly.type
_entity_poly.pdbx_seq_one_letter_code
_entity_poly.pdbx_strand_id
1 'polypeptide(L)'
;MSNLRLFALGDIFLWTKSRVDPFENVKGLFPKHALIFGNLETVLSDRGNPLEKRFPLRTNPGDVCYLKNAGLNIVNIANNHIMDYGEEGLFDTIDILKKNGIRFIGAGRNIREAIGSEIFKRNSLNIGFIGFTSIGITAQEKSSGCAPLSKKLMIECVSELRKQVDILVVSLHWGIEYVFYPAPEQQKLARVLIDNGADLIIGHHPHVIQGIEEYR
;
A
#
# COMPACT_ATOMS: atom_id res chain seq x y z
N MET A 1 21.41 -20.55 -3.33
CA MET A 1 20.84 -19.34 -2.69
C MET A 1 19.42 -19.19 -3.23
N SER A 2 18.39 -19.05 -2.39
CA SER A 2 17.03 -18.83 -2.89
C SER A 2 16.91 -17.41 -3.45
N ASN A 3 16.52 -17.26 -4.72
CA ASN A 3 16.27 -15.95 -5.32
C ASN A 3 15.18 -15.21 -4.54
N LEU A 4 15.42 -13.93 -4.25
CA LEU A 4 14.37 -13.04 -3.75
C LEU A 4 13.29 -12.90 -4.82
N ARG A 5 12.02 -13.08 -4.44
CA ARG A 5 10.87 -12.84 -5.31
C ARG A 5 9.89 -11.94 -4.60
N LEU A 6 9.61 -10.78 -5.19
CA LEU A 6 8.55 -9.87 -4.78
C LEU A 6 7.36 -10.06 -5.73
N PHE A 7 6.18 -10.32 -5.17
CA PHE A 7 4.91 -10.29 -5.89
C PHE A 7 4.16 -9.04 -5.46
N ALA A 8 3.79 -8.20 -6.42
CA ALA A 8 2.99 -7.01 -6.20
C ALA A 8 1.59 -7.24 -6.74
N LEU A 9 0.60 -7.17 -5.87
CA LEU A 9 -0.81 -7.27 -6.20
C LEU A 9 -1.38 -5.85 -6.42
N GLY A 10 -2.45 -5.77 -7.21
CA GLY A 10 -3.15 -4.51 -7.49
C GLY A 10 -3.95 -4.00 -6.29
N ASP A 11 -5.00 -3.25 -6.58
CA ASP A 11 -5.97 -2.78 -5.60
C ASP A 11 -6.79 -3.96 -5.06
N ILE A 12 -6.64 -4.22 -3.77
CA ILE A 12 -7.26 -5.33 -3.07
C ILE A 12 -8.52 -4.83 -2.39
N PHE A 13 -9.65 -5.33 -2.89
CA PHE A 13 -10.90 -5.32 -2.18
C PHE A 13 -11.23 -6.74 -1.70
N LEU A 14 -11.44 -6.89 -0.40
CA LEU A 14 -11.65 -8.20 0.22
C LEU A 14 -13.10 -8.66 0.18
N TRP A 15 -14.03 -7.75 -0.09
CA TRP A 15 -15.43 -8.08 -0.30
C TRP A 15 -15.62 -8.61 -1.73
N THR A 16 -16.06 -9.87 -1.85
CA THR A 16 -16.47 -10.45 -3.13
C THR A 16 -17.99 -10.65 -3.15
N LYS A 17 -18.63 -10.43 -4.31
CA LYS A 17 -20.09 -10.64 -4.46
C LYS A 17 -20.52 -12.06 -4.07
N SER A 18 -19.65 -13.03 -4.29
CA SER A 18 -19.85 -14.45 -4.02
C SER A 18 -19.39 -14.89 -2.62
N ARG A 19 -18.83 -13.98 -1.80
CA ARG A 19 -18.26 -14.27 -0.47
C ARG A 19 -17.23 -15.41 -0.45
N VAL A 20 -16.52 -15.60 -1.57
CA VAL A 20 -15.39 -16.52 -1.69
C VAL A 20 -14.08 -15.76 -1.56
N ASP A 21 -13.04 -16.49 -1.18
CA ASP A 21 -11.67 -16.02 -1.07
C ASP A 21 -11.21 -15.36 -2.39
N PRO A 22 -10.93 -14.04 -2.41
CA PRO A 22 -10.54 -13.33 -3.64
C PRO A 22 -9.23 -13.84 -4.24
N PHE A 23 -8.42 -14.59 -3.48
CA PHE A 23 -7.15 -15.13 -3.93
C PHE A 23 -7.21 -16.61 -4.32
N GLU A 24 -8.38 -17.25 -4.26
CA GLU A 24 -8.53 -18.71 -4.43
C GLU A 24 -7.81 -19.23 -5.69
N ASN A 25 -7.96 -18.53 -6.82
CA ASN A 25 -7.42 -18.93 -8.11
C ASN A 25 -5.93 -18.58 -8.31
N VAL A 26 -5.35 -17.74 -7.46
CA VAL A 26 -3.99 -17.19 -7.66
C VAL A 26 -3.02 -17.51 -6.53
N LYS A 27 -3.52 -17.83 -5.32
CA LYS A 27 -2.66 -18.11 -4.16
C LYS A 27 -1.69 -19.27 -4.37
N GLY A 28 -2.05 -20.23 -5.23
CA GLY A 28 -1.16 -21.34 -5.63
C GLY A 28 0.03 -20.93 -6.49
N LEU A 29 0.03 -19.72 -7.07
CA LEU A 29 1.13 -19.21 -7.88
C LEU A 29 2.27 -18.65 -7.03
N PHE A 30 2.02 -18.33 -5.75
CA PHE A 30 2.99 -17.68 -4.89
C PHE A 30 3.94 -18.70 -4.25
N PRO A 31 5.26 -18.60 -4.49
CA PRO A 31 6.23 -19.45 -3.82
C PRO A 31 6.24 -19.22 -2.31
N LYS A 32 6.45 -20.28 -1.52
CA LYS A 32 6.44 -20.25 -0.04
C LYS A 32 7.35 -19.18 0.61
N HIS A 33 8.42 -18.78 -0.08
CA HIS A 33 9.39 -17.79 0.42
C HIS A 33 9.32 -16.44 -0.30
N ALA A 34 8.30 -16.20 -1.11
CA ALA A 34 8.09 -14.91 -1.74
C ALA A 34 7.72 -13.84 -0.70
N LEU A 35 8.07 -12.60 -1.01
CA LEU A 35 7.51 -11.44 -0.35
C LEU A 35 6.30 -11.00 -1.18
N ILE A 36 5.12 -10.95 -0.58
CA ILE A 36 3.87 -10.61 -1.25
C ILE A 36 3.35 -9.30 -0.68
N PHE A 37 3.21 -8.32 -1.57
CA PHE A 37 2.79 -6.95 -1.32
C PHE A 37 1.49 -6.65 -2.08
N GLY A 38 0.65 -5.75 -1.57
CA GLY A 38 -0.53 -5.25 -2.29
C GLY A 38 -1.05 -3.93 -1.72
N ASN A 39 -2.01 -3.29 -2.40
CA ASN A 39 -2.70 -2.11 -1.90
C ASN A 39 -4.06 -2.53 -1.30
N LEU A 40 -4.24 -2.43 0.03
CA LEU A 40 -5.51 -2.75 0.67
C LEU A 40 -6.43 -1.52 0.64
N GLU A 41 -7.38 -1.53 -0.29
CA GLU A 41 -8.22 -0.37 -0.62
C GLU A 41 -9.61 -0.49 -0.01
N THR A 42 -9.65 -0.85 1.26
CA THR A 42 -10.89 -1.01 2.02
C THR A 42 -10.64 -0.88 3.51
N VAL A 43 -11.65 -0.39 4.23
CA VAL A 43 -11.63 -0.34 5.69
C VAL A 43 -12.02 -1.69 6.28
N LEU A 44 -11.20 -2.21 7.18
CA LEU A 44 -11.50 -3.37 8.01
C LEU A 44 -12.04 -2.88 9.36
N SER A 45 -13.36 -2.71 9.44
CA SER A 45 -14.02 -2.28 10.68
C SER A 45 -15.51 -2.61 10.60
N ASP A 46 -16.16 -2.77 11.76
CA ASP A 46 -17.61 -2.73 11.94
C ASP A 46 -18.07 -1.43 12.62
N ARG A 47 -17.13 -0.53 12.94
CA ARG A 47 -17.32 0.76 13.62
C ARG A 47 -17.18 1.94 12.65
N GLY A 48 -17.43 3.14 13.18
CA GLY A 48 -17.39 4.39 12.44
C GLY A 48 -18.64 4.62 11.57
N ASN A 49 -18.88 5.89 11.25
CA ASN A 49 -19.90 6.30 10.29
C ASN A 49 -19.26 6.51 8.91
N PRO A 50 -19.94 6.09 7.82
CA PRO A 50 -19.42 6.32 6.49
C PRO A 50 -19.33 7.83 6.21
N LEU A 51 -18.22 8.25 5.60
CA LEU A 51 -18.12 9.58 5.02
C LEU A 51 -19.11 9.75 3.86
N GLU A 52 -19.52 10.98 3.62
CA GLU A 52 -20.36 11.33 2.48
C GLU A 52 -19.55 11.25 1.18
N LYS A 53 -19.54 10.05 0.58
CA LYS A 53 -18.90 9.76 -0.70
C LYS A 53 -19.75 8.77 -1.49
N ARG A 54 -19.52 8.71 -2.82
CA ARG A 54 -20.30 7.86 -3.72
C ARG A 54 -20.27 6.37 -3.31
N PHE A 55 -19.09 5.88 -2.93
CA PHE A 55 -18.87 4.47 -2.60
C PHE A 55 -17.94 4.32 -1.37
N PRO A 56 -18.44 4.46 -0.14
CA PRO A 56 -17.65 4.12 1.04
C PRO A 56 -17.37 2.61 1.05
N LEU A 57 -16.11 2.20 1.15
CA LEU A 57 -15.70 0.80 1.07
C LEU A 57 -15.35 0.25 2.44
N ARG A 58 -16.08 -0.79 2.84
CA ARG A 58 -15.87 -1.55 4.06
C ARG A 58 -15.89 -3.02 3.79
N THR A 59 -15.02 -3.74 4.48
CA THR A 59 -14.96 -5.20 4.49
C THR A 59 -15.19 -5.67 5.93
N ASN A 60 -15.81 -6.84 6.09
CA ASN A 60 -15.89 -7.50 7.39
C ASN A 60 -14.46 -7.68 7.97
N PRO A 61 -14.20 -7.26 9.22
CA PRO A 61 -12.91 -7.47 9.88
C PRO A 61 -12.34 -8.90 9.79
N GLY A 62 -13.21 -9.92 9.82
CA GLY A 62 -12.83 -11.34 9.73
C GLY A 62 -12.23 -11.75 8.38
N ASP A 63 -12.52 -11.02 7.31
CA ASP A 63 -12.03 -11.31 5.96
C ASP A 63 -10.53 -10.99 5.79
N VAL A 64 -9.88 -10.38 6.79
CA VAL A 64 -8.41 -10.27 6.87
C VAL A 64 -7.73 -11.64 6.74
N CYS A 65 -8.42 -12.73 7.11
CA CYS A 65 -7.92 -14.08 6.94
C CYS A 65 -7.56 -14.42 5.48
N TYR A 66 -8.23 -13.82 4.49
CA TYR A 66 -7.90 -14.02 3.07
C TYR A 66 -6.51 -13.50 2.73
N LEU A 67 -6.11 -12.33 3.27
CA LEU A 67 -4.75 -11.81 3.10
C LEU A 67 -3.72 -12.77 3.69
N LYS A 68 -3.98 -13.29 4.88
CA LYS A 68 -3.10 -14.24 5.57
C LYS A 68 -2.99 -15.56 4.83
N ASN A 69 -4.11 -16.10 4.35
CA ASN A 69 -4.18 -17.36 3.61
C ASN A 69 -3.50 -17.26 2.24
N ALA A 70 -3.53 -16.09 1.62
CA ALA A 70 -2.78 -15.78 0.40
C ALA A 70 -1.28 -15.52 0.65
N GLY A 71 -0.85 -15.43 1.92
CA GLY A 71 0.55 -15.24 2.30
C GLY A 71 1.03 -13.79 2.24
N LEU A 72 0.14 -12.79 2.21
CA LEU A 72 0.54 -11.39 2.18
C LEU A 72 1.38 -11.03 3.41
N ASN A 73 2.48 -10.33 3.15
CA ASN A 73 3.40 -9.91 4.19
C ASN A 73 3.23 -8.45 4.54
N ILE A 74 2.91 -7.63 3.55
CA ILE A 74 2.78 -6.17 3.68
C ILE A 74 1.68 -5.63 2.77
N VAL A 75 0.98 -4.61 3.23
CA VAL A 75 0.03 -3.85 2.42
C VAL A 75 0.30 -2.35 2.47
N ASN A 76 0.11 -1.66 1.35
CA ASN A 76 -0.10 -0.22 1.37
C ASN A 76 -1.56 0.08 1.74
N ILE A 77 -1.74 1.02 2.67
CA ILE A 77 -3.06 1.53 3.05
C ILE A 77 -3.17 3.05 2.80
N ALA A 78 -2.17 3.69 2.19
CA ALA A 78 -2.32 5.04 1.63
C ALA A 78 -3.21 4.98 0.39
N ASN A 79 -4.50 5.22 0.53
CA ASN A 79 -5.44 5.31 -0.58
C ASN A 79 -6.67 6.16 -0.22
N ASN A 80 -7.50 6.43 -1.20
CA ASN A 80 -8.71 7.23 -1.08
C ASN A 80 -9.83 6.57 -0.25
N HIS A 81 -9.66 5.32 0.18
CA HIS A 81 -10.68 4.55 0.91
C HIS A 81 -10.37 4.28 2.38
N ILE A 82 -9.12 4.38 2.83
CA ILE A 82 -8.74 4.00 4.20
C ILE A 82 -9.44 4.84 5.30
N MET A 83 -9.88 6.06 4.95
CA MET A 83 -10.59 6.98 5.85
C MET A 83 -12.10 6.96 5.69
N ASP A 84 -12.67 6.03 4.91
CA ASP A 84 -14.11 6.02 4.58
C ASP A 84 -15.04 5.92 5.78
N TYR A 85 -14.54 5.40 6.90
CA TYR A 85 -15.27 5.28 8.17
C TYR A 85 -14.57 6.06 9.29
N GLY A 86 -13.85 7.13 8.91
CA GLY A 86 -13.15 8.01 9.83
C GLY A 86 -12.01 7.33 10.59
N GLU A 87 -11.61 7.95 11.70
CA GLU A 87 -10.47 7.50 12.50
C GLU A 87 -10.69 6.12 13.12
N GLU A 88 -11.93 5.81 13.55
CA GLU A 88 -12.27 4.49 14.09
C GLU A 88 -11.99 3.38 13.06
N GLY A 89 -12.40 3.59 11.81
CA GLY A 89 -12.16 2.64 10.73
C GLY A 89 -10.68 2.44 10.42
N LEU A 90 -9.91 3.52 10.34
CA LEU A 90 -8.46 3.46 10.14
C LEU A 90 -7.77 2.72 11.30
N PHE A 91 -8.12 3.04 12.55
CA PHE A 91 -7.47 2.46 13.73
C PHE A 91 -7.79 0.97 13.86
N ASP A 92 -9.04 0.57 13.60
CA ASP A 92 -9.40 -0.84 13.53
C ASP A 92 -8.62 -1.57 12.44
N THR A 93 -8.51 -0.97 11.25
CA THR A 93 -7.74 -1.56 10.14
C THR A 93 -6.28 -1.79 10.54
N ILE A 94 -5.64 -0.79 11.13
CA ILE A 94 -4.26 -0.89 11.64
C ILE A 94 -4.13 -2.01 12.67
N ASP A 95 -5.04 -2.07 13.65
CA ASP A 95 -4.95 -3.02 14.75
C ASP A 95 -5.24 -4.45 14.28
N ILE A 96 -6.16 -4.63 13.32
CA ILE A 96 -6.47 -5.92 12.68
C ILE A 96 -5.27 -6.43 11.88
N LEU A 97 -4.62 -5.58 11.08
CA LEU A 97 -3.41 -5.95 10.33
C LEU A 97 -2.29 -6.39 11.28
N LYS A 98 -2.03 -5.61 12.33
CA LYS A 98 -1.04 -5.93 13.37
C LYS A 98 -1.33 -7.26 14.06
N LYS A 99 -2.57 -7.48 14.51
CA LYS A 99 -3.00 -8.73 15.18
C LYS A 99 -2.85 -9.96 14.28
N ASN A 100 -2.93 -9.78 12.96
CA ASN A 100 -2.78 -10.85 11.98
C ASN A 100 -1.35 -11.00 11.45
N GLY A 101 -0.39 -10.21 11.95
CA GLY A 101 1.00 -10.28 11.52
C GLY A 101 1.26 -9.75 10.10
N ILE A 102 0.34 -8.94 9.58
CA ILE A 102 0.47 -8.29 8.27
C ILE A 102 1.02 -6.89 8.51
N ARG A 103 2.17 -6.58 7.92
CA ARG A 103 2.76 -5.24 8.04
C ARG A 103 2.03 -4.25 7.13
N PHE A 104 2.13 -2.97 7.42
CA PHE A 104 1.50 -1.96 6.58
C PHE A 104 2.31 -0.67 6.53
N ILE A 105 2.05 0.12 5.49
CA ILE A 105 2.66 1.44 5.25
C ILE A 105 1.61 2.42 4.76
N GLY A 106 1.92 3.72 4.87
CA GLY A 106 1.22 4.77 4.13
C GLY A 106 0.00 5.40 4.82
N ALA A 107 -0.39 4.95 6.02
CA ALA A 107 -1.37 5.67 6.84
C ALA A 107 -1.10 5.45 8.33
N GLY A 108 -1.58 6.35 9.17
CA GLY A 108 -1.33 6.29 10.60
C GLY A 108 -2.15 7.28 11.42
N ARG A 109 -1.96 7.26 12.74
CA ARG A 109 -2.66 8.13 13.69
C ARG A 109 -2.25 9.61 13.58
N ASN A 110 -1.15 9.88 12.89
CA ASN A 110 -0.61 11.20 12.60
C ASN A 110 0.40 11.07 11.45
N ILE A 111 0.91 12.20 10.98
CA ILE A 111 1.85 12.26 9.85
C ILE A 111 3.13 11.44 10.09
N ARG A 112 3.64 11.34 11.33
CA ARG A 112 4.85 10.56 11.63
C ARG A 112 4.63 9.07 11.47
N GLU A 113 3.48 8.56 11.91
CA GLU A 113 3.10 7.17 11.67
C GLU A 113 2.83 6.91 10.19
N ALA A 114 2.13 7.85 9.52
CA ALA A 114 1.71 7.66 8.14
C ALA A 114 2.90 7.52 7.16
N ILE A 115 3.96 8.33 7.33
CA ILE A 115 5.18 8.25 6.52
C ILE A 115 6.15 7.14 6.97
N GLY A 116 5.77 6.36 7.99
CA GLY A 116 6.58 5.27 8.52
C GLY A 116 6.93 4.24 7.44
N SER A 117 8.12 3.66 7.58
CA SER A 117 8.62 2.62 6.67
C SER A 117 8.54 1.25 7.31
N GLU A 118 8.53 0.22 6.47
CA GLU A 118 8.65 -1.16 6.89
C GLU A 118 9.86 -1.80 6.24
N ILE A 119 10.69 -2.50 7.04
CA ILE A 119 11.92 -3.14 6.56
C ILE A 119 11.82 -4.66 6.79
N PHE A 120 11.95 -5.42 5.71
CA PHE A 120 12.04 -6.87 5.73
C PHE A 120 13.49 -7.32 5.53
N LYS A 121 14.01 -8.12 6.46
CA LYS A 121 15.28 -8.82 6.25
C LYS A 121 15.05 -10.16 5.55
N ARG A 122 15.61 -10.33 4.36
CA ARG A 122 15.60 -11.58 3.58
C ARG A 122 17.05 -11.94 3.25
N ASN A 123 17.54 -13.00 3.88
CA ASN A 123 18.96 -13.37 3.83
C ASN A 123 19.84 -12.20 4.33
N SER A 124 20.79 -11.75 3.52
CA SER A 124 21.64 -10.59 3.79
C SER A 124 21.03 -9.26 3.34
N LEU A 125 19.86 -9.26 2.69
CA LEU A 125 19.24 -8.06 2.13
C LEU A 125 18.18 -7.49 3.07
N ASN A 126 18.19 -6.17 3.24
CA ASN A 126 17.13 -5.37 3.83
C ASN A 126 16.27 -4.77 2.72
N ILE A 127 14.96 -4.99 2.77
CA ILE A 127 14.01 -4.51 1.76
C ILE A 127 13.05 -3.54 2.44
N GLY A 128 13.13 -2.26 2.08
CA GLY A 128 12.32 -1.18 2.62
C GLY A 128 11.07 -0.90 1.80
N PHE A 129 9.99 -0.52 2.47
CA PHE A 129 8.73 -0.11 1.87
C PHE A 129 8.26 1.20 2.47
N ILE A 130 7.79 2.11 1.61
CA ILE A 130 7.08 3.34 1.97
C ILE A 130 5.91 3.55 1.01
N GLY A 131 4.84 4.21 1.48
CA GLY A 131 3.59 4.36 0.74
C GLY A 131 3.04 5.77 0.82
N PHE A 132 2.48 6.29 -0.27
CA PHE A 132 1.88 7.63 -0.34
C PHE A 132 0.65 7.65 -1.25
N THR A 133 -0.22 8.64 -1.07
CA THR A 133 -1.38 8.86 -1.95
C THR A 133 -1.52 10.32 -2.37
N SER A 134 -1.93 10.56 -3.61
CA SER A 134 -2.38 11.89 -4.06
C SER A 134 -3.87 12.12 -3.84
N ILE A 135 -4.60 11.11 -3.35
CA ILE A 135 -6.07 11.09 -3.28
C ILE A 135 -6.51 10.56 -1.92
N GLY A 136 -7.43 11.26 -1.28
CA GLY A 136 -7.97 10.90 0.04
C GLY A 136 -7.58 11.86 1.15
N ILE A 137 -7.92 11.49 2.37
CA ILE A 137 -7.66 12.30 3.57
C ILE A 137 -6.25 12.00 4.08
N THR A 138 -5.43 13.05 4.18
CA THR A 138 -4.02 12.94 4.57
C THR A 138 -3.83 13.27 6.04
N ALA A 139 -2.93 12.54 6.69
CA ALA A 139 -2.56 12.80 8.07
C ALA A 139 -1.87 14.16 8.24
N GLN A 140 -2.06 14.77 9.40
CA GLN A 140 -1.33 15.96 9.84
C GLN A 140 -0.64 15.66 11.16
N GLU A 141 -0.03 16.68 11.78
CA GLU A 141 0.64 16.51 13.08
C GLU A 141 -0.30 15.98 14.18
N LYS A 142 -1.57 16.38 14.13
CA LYS A 142 -2.59 16.04 15.15
C LYS A 142 -3.84 15.36 14.59
N SER A 143 -3.78 14.87 13.35
CA SER A 143 -4.91 14.16 12.74
C SER A 143 -4.43 12.94 11.98
N SER A 144 -5.24 11.88 12.02
CA SER A 144 -4.96 10.64 11.31
C SER A 144 -5.23 10.74 9.81
N GLY A 145 -4.74 9.77 9.05
CA GLY A 145 -4.94 9.68 7.60
C GLY A 145 -3.74 9.11 6.87
N CYS A 146 -3.71 9.33 5.56
CA CYS A 146 -2.67 8.82 4.67
C CYS A 146 -1.41 9.69 4.67
N ALA A 147 -0.28 9.09 4.30
CA ALA A 147 0.90 9.83 3.92
C ALA A 147 0.64 10.60 2.61
N PRO A 148 0.77 11.94 2.60
CA PRO A 148 0.48 12.75 1.42
C PRO A 148 1.57 12.58 0.36
N LEU A 149 1.17 12.54 -0.90
CA LEU A 149 2.07 12.65 -2.04
C LEU A 149 2.58 14.09 -2.16
N SER A 150 3.62 14.39 -1.39
CA SER A 150 4.41 15.64 -1.47
C SER A 150 5.79 15.30 -1.98
N LYS A 151 6.18 15.85 -3.14
CA LYS A 151 7.48 15.57 -3.78
C LYS A 151 8.65 15.74 -2.81
N LYS A 152 8.66 16.85 -2.04
CA LYS A 152 9.71 17.14 -1.06
C LYS A 152 9.76 16.08 0.04
N LEU A 153 8.62 15.79 0.66
CA LEU A 153 8.51 14.81 1.74
C LEU A 153 8.94 13.41 1.28
N MET A 154 8.52 12.99 0.08
CA MET A 154 8.87 11.68 -0.45
C MET A 154 10.38 11.57 -0.71
N ILE A 155 11.01 12.60 -1.27
CA ILE A 155 12.47 12.61 -1.47
C ILE A 155 13.20 12.49 -0.13
N GLU A 156 12.74 13.20 0.90
CA GLU A 156 13.29 13.10 2.25
C GLU A 156 13.14 11.67 2.82
N CYS A 157 11.94 11.08 2.72
CA CYS A 157 11.69 9.71 3.18
C CYS A 157 12.54 8.67 2.42
N VAL A 158 12.65 8.80 1.10
CA VAL A 158 13.47 7.91 0.26
C VAL A 158 14.94 8.03 0.66
N SER A 159 15.46 9.26 0.77
CA SER A 159 16.87 9.50 1.13
C SER A 159 17.22 8.95 2.51
N GLU A 160 16.34 9.12 3.51
CA GLU A 160 16.57 8.59 4.86
C GLU A 160 16.45 7.06 4.92
N LEU A 161 15.48 6.47 4.23
CA LEU A 161 15.32 5.01 4.22
C LEU A 161 16.44 4.32 3.43
N ARG A 162 16.92 4.94 2.34
CA ARG A 162 17.97 4.37 1.48
C ARG A 162 19.23 3.99 2.27
N LYS A 163 19.55 4.74 3.33
CA LYS A 163 20.71 4.50 4.21
C LYS A 163 20.64 3.17 4.96
N GLN A 164 19.47 2.54 5.03
CA GLN A 164 19.18 1.40 5.91
C GLN A 164 18.81 0.13 5.13
N VAL A 165 18.59 0.23 3.82
CA VAL A 165 18.03 -0.85 2.99
C VAL A 165 18.89 -1.12 1.76
N ASP A 166 18.83 -2.33 1.24
CA ASP A 166 19.49 -2.71 -0.02
C ASP A 166 18.56 -2.52 -1.22
N ILE A 167 17.25 -2.68 -0.99
CA ILE A 167 16.18 -2.48 -1.98
C ILE A 167 15.09 -1.59 -1.35
N LEU A 168 14.69 -0.53 -2.02
CA LEU A 168 13.68 0.42 -1.57
C LEU A 168 12.49 0.44 -2.55
N VAL A 169 11.32 0.02 -2.06
CA VAL A 169 10.06 0.02 -2.79
C VAL A 169 9.20 1.20 -2.35
N VAL A 170 8.75 2.01 -3.30
CA VAL A 170 7.78 3.09 -3.08
C VAL A 170 6.45 2.73 -3.72
N SER A 171 5.39 2.67 -2.91
CA SER A 171 4.02 2.47 -3.39
C SER A 171 3.29 3.81 -3.49
N LEU A 172 2.66 4.07 -4.63
CA LEU A 172 1.99 5.33 -4.93
C LEU A 172 0.56 5.07 -5.39
N HIS A 173 -0.41 5.55 -4.62
CA HIS A 173 -1.82 5.51 -4.99
C HIS A 173 -2.20 6.85 -5.66
N TRP A 174 -2.32 6.84 -6.99
CA TRP A 174 -2.31 8.06 -7.81
C TRP A 174 -2.90 7.89 -9.21
N GLY A 175 -3.11 9.00 -9.91
CA GLY A 175 -3.60 9.00 -11.28
C GLY A 175 -5.13 9.11 -11.34
N ILE A 176 -5.72 8.54 -12.39
CA ILE A 176 -7.15 8.68 -12.69
C ILE A 176 -7.72 7.29 -12.98
N GLU A 177 -8.84 6.97 -12.34
CA GLU A 177 -9.58 5.72 -12.55
C GLU A 177 -9.84 5.46 -14.04
N TYR A 178 -9.65 4.22 -14.48
CA TYR A 178 -9.89 3.69 -15.82
C TYR A 178 -9.06 4.32 -16.95
N VAL A 179 -8.01 5.08 -16.63
CA VAL A 179 -7.04 5.56 -17.62
C VAL A 179 -5.90 4.55 -17.76
N PHE A 180 -5.72 4.01 -18.98
CA PHE A 180 -4.76 2.94 -19.28
C PHE A 180 -3.29 3.39 -19.36
N TYR A 181 -3.02 4.69 -19.32
CA TYR A 181 -1.67 5.24 -19.41
C TYR A 181 -1.42 6.21 -18.24
N PRO A 182 -0.24 6.14 -17.59
CA PRO A 182 0.10 7.09 -16.55
C PRO A 182 0.27 8.49 -17.17
N ALA A 183 -0.10 9.53 -16.43
CA ALA A 183 0.16 10.89 -16.85
C ALA A 183 1.70 11.13 -16.92
N PRO A 184 2.18 12.00 -17.83
CA PRO A 184 3.62 12.32 -17.91
C PRO A 184 4.23 12.79 -16.58
N GLU A 185 3.44 13.48 -15.75
CA GLU A 185 3.90 13.91 -14.42
C GLU A 185 4.08 12.77 -13.42
N GLN A 186 3.28 11.69 -13.52
CA GLN A 186 3.48 10.47 -12.72
C GLN A 186 4.82 9.81 -13.08
N GLN A 187 5.11 9.67 -14.39
CA GLN A 187 6.39 9.13 -14.87
C GLN A 187 7.58 10.00 -14.43
N LYS A 188 7.50 11.33 -14.60
CA LYS A 188 8.54 12.25 -14.14
C LYS A 188 8.79 12.14 -12.64
N LEU A 189 7.73 12.06 -11.83
CA LEU A 189 7.87 11.91 -10.39
C LEU A 189 8.46 10.55 -10.00
N ALA A 190 8.04 9.46 -10.63
CA ALA A 190 8.62 8.13 -10.42
C ALA A 190 10.14 8.14 -10.68
N ARG A 191 10.58 8.69 -11.82
CA ARG A 191 12.00 8.83 -12.17
C ARG A 191 12.77 9.66 -11.14
N VAL A 192 12.19 10.78 -10.67
CA VAL A 192 12.81 11.58 -9.60
C VAL A 192 13.01 10.77 -8.32
N LEU A 193 12.04 9.92 -7.92
CA LEU A 193 12.19 9.09 -6.74
C LEU A 193 13.27 8.02 -6.93
N ILE A 194 13.34 7.39 -8.10
CA ILE A 194 14.43 6.46 -8.46
C ILE A 194 15.80 7.16 -8.38
N ASP A 195 15.91 8.36 -8.97
CA ASP A 195 17.15 9.14 -8.94
C ASP A 195 17.58 9.58 -7.53
N ASN A 196 16.66 9.57 -6.55
CA ASN A 196 16.94 9.88 -5.14
C ASN A 196 17.09 8.62 -4.25
N GLY A 197 17.04 7.42 -4.83
CA GLY A 197 17.37 6.16 -4.14
C GLY A 197 16.25 5.13 -4.04
N ALA A 198 15.08 5.34 -4.65
CA ALA A 198 14.14 4.24 -4.82
C ALA A 198 14.67 3.24 -5.87
N ASP A 199 14.37 1.96 -5.71
CA ASP A 199 14.70 0.92 -6.68
C ASP A 199 13.46 0.46 -7.47
N LEU A 200 12.27 0.58 -6.87
CA LEU A 200 11.01 0.17 -7.49
C LEU A 200 9.88 1.13 -7.12
N ILE A 201 9.11 1.55 -8.13
CA ILE A 201 7.86 2.29 -7.96
C ILE A 201 6.70 1.36 -8.32
N ILE A 202 5.73 1.22 -7.42
CA ILE A 202 4.50 0.44 -7.66
C ILE A 202 3.30 1.39 -7.60
N GLY A 203 2.63 1.55 -8.73
CA GLY A 203 1.45 2.40 -8.86
C GLY A 203 0.13 1.65 -8.66
N HIS A 204 -0.81 2.31 -8.00
CA HIS A 204 -2.18 1.85 -7.70
C HIS A 204 -3.18 2.97 -7.96
N HIS A 205 -4.49 2.67 -7.91
CA HIS A 205 -5.66 3.56 -8.12
C HIS A 205 -6.38 3.47 -9.49
N PRO A 206 -5.70 3.42 -10.66
CA PRO A 206 -6.41 3.44 -11.94
C PRO A 206 -7.38 2.27 -12.17
N HIS A 207 -7.33 1.21 -11.35
CA HIS A 207 -8.13 -0.02 -11.48
C HIS A 207 -8.04 -0.70 -12.86
N VAL A 208 -6.97 -0.40 -13.59
CA VAL A 208 -6.59 -1.02 -14.86
C VAL A 208 -5.10 -1.28 -14.85
N ILE A 209 -4.66 -2.30 -15.59
CA ILE A 209 -3.23 -2.58 -15.73
C ILE A 209 -2.62 -1.50 -16.62
N GLN A 210 -1.66 -0.75 -16.06
CA GLN A 210 -0.82 0.18 -16.79
C GLN A 210 0.53 -0.46 -17.16
N GLY A 211 1.30 0.20 -18.01
CA GLY A 211 2.57 -0.30 -18.52
C GLY A 211 3.69 -0.36 -17.47
N ILE A 212 4.70 -1.17 -17.77
CA ILE A 212 5.97 -1.23 -17.02
C ILE A 212 6.98 -0.34 -17.74
N GLU A 213 7.70 0.46 -16.96
CA GLU A 213 8.82 1.26 -17.44
C GLU A 213 10.10 0.77 -16.76
N GLU A 214 11.12 0.46 -17.55
CA GLU A 214 12.48 0.24 -17.07
C GLU A 214 13.25 1.56 -17.14
N TYR A 215 13.73 2.05 -16.00
CA TYR A 215 14.49 3.29 -15.90
C TYR A 215 15.71 3.08 -15.01
N ARG A 216 16.89 3.16 -15.65
CA ARG A 216 18.23 2.94 -15.12
C ARG A 216 18.60 1.48 -14.84
#